data_AF-B7BF02-F1
#
_entry.id   AF-B7BF02-F1
#
_cell.length_a   1.000
_cell.length_b   1.000
_cell.length_c   1.000
_cell.angle_alpha   90.00
_cell.angle_beta   90.00
_cell.angle_gamma   90.00
#
_symmetry.space_group_name_H-M   'P 1'
#
loop_
_entity.id
_entity.type
_entity.pdbx_description
1 polymer ?
#
loop_
_entity_poly.entity_id
_entity_poly.type
_entity_poly.pdbx_seq_one_letter_code
_entity_poly.pdbx_strand_id
1 'polypeptide(L)'
;MDNEIRESKEYKLAKEWEMAVNSYNFNPKRFAAAIPDMHPTLQQSLYRLIRECIKVMADDSRRYDDRNRASHEEAKAIMEYLDKHGYNIPLR
;
A
#
# COMPACT_ATOMS: atom_id res chain seq x y z
N MET A 1 13.54 -10.13 -8.71
CA MET A 1 12.67 -10.30 -7.51
C MET A 1 13.14 -11.58 -6.87
N ASP A 2 13.75 -11.45 -5.70
CA ASP A 2 14.51 -12.54 -5.08
C ASP A 2 13.58 -13.70 -4.70
N ASN A 3 14.06 -14.94 -4.87
CA ASN A 3 13.27 -16.14 -4.57
C ASN A 3 12.78 -16.15 -3.12
N GLU A 4 13.55 -15.55 -2.19
CA GLU A 4 13.19 -15.39 -0.78
C GLU A 4 11.91 -14.55 -0.57
N ILE A 5 11.69 -13.51 -1.38
CA ILE A 5 10.48 -12.68 -1.28
C ILE A 5 9.25 -13.49 -1.67
N ARG A 6 9.34 -14.33 -2.71
CA ARG A 6 8.19 -15.11 -3.20
C ARG A 6 7.72 -16.19 -2.22
N GLU A 7 8.60 -16.62 -1.33
CA GLU A 7 8.28 -17.60 -0.29
C GLU A 7 7.77 -16.97 1.01
N SER A 8 7.96 -15.66 1.17
CA SER A 8 7.54 -14.88 2.35
C SER A 8 6.02 -14.93 2.58
N LYS A 9 5.62 -14.70 3.84
CA LYS A 9 4.19 -14.59 4.21
C LYS A 9 3.58 -13.33 3.62
N GLU A 10 4.36 -12.27 3.52
CA GLU A 10 4.00 -10.96 2.97
C GLU A 10 3.66 -11.06 1.48
N TYR A 11 4.45 -11.81 0.70
CA TYR A 11 4.14 -12.05 -0.70
C TYR A 11 2.85 -12.86 -0.89
N LYS A 12 2.66 -13.91 -0.07
CA LYS A 12 1.40 -14.69 -0.09
C LYS A 12 0.20 -13.80 0.22
N LEU A 13 0.30 -12.97 1.27
CA LEU A 13 -0.74 -12.01 1.63
C LEU A 13 -1.00 -10.97 0.53
N ALA A 14 0.04 -10.48 -0.14
CA ALA A 14 -0.12 -9.57 -1.27
C ALA A 14 -0.89 -10.21 -2.44
N LYS A 15 -0.68 -11.50 -2.71
CA LYS A 15 -1.43 -12.25 -3.73
C LYS A 15 -2.88 -12.51 -3.31
N GLU A 16 -3.12 -12.82 -2.03
CA GLU A 16 -4.48 -12.95 -1.48
C GLU A 16 -5.25 -11.62 -1.59
N TRP A 17 -4.59 -10.51 -1.26
CA TRP A 17 -5.15 -9.18 -1.42
C TRP A 17 -5.46 -8.85 -2.89
N GLU A 18 -4.53 -9.13 -3.81
CA GLU A 18 -4.74 -8.96 -5.26
C GLU A 18 -5.98 -9.72 -5.74
N MET A 19 -6.15 -10.98 -5.30
CA MET A 19 -7.35 -11.76 -5.59
C MET A 19 -8.62 -11.13 -5.01
N ALA A 20 -8.56 -10.64 -3.77
CA ALA A 20 -9.69 -10.01 -3.09
C ALA A 20 -10.16 -8.75 -3.82
N VAL A 21 -9.23 -7.86 -4.23
CA VAL A 21 -9.57 -6.62 -4.93
C VAL A 21 -9.94 -6.83 -6.40
N ASN A 22 -9.47 -7.91 -7.02
CA ASN A 22 -9.88 -8.31 -8.38
C ASN A 22 -11.28 -8.96 -8.42
N SER A 23 -11.95 -9.12 -7.27
CA SER A 23 -13.33 -9.61 -7.24
C SER A 23 -14.32 -8.48 -7.55
N TYR A 24 -15.34 -8.77 -8.37
CA TYR A 24 -16.38 -7.80 -8.77
C TYR A 24 -17.13 -7.12 -7.60
N ASN A 25 -17.01 -7.65 -6.38
CA ASN A 25 -17.73 -7.19 -5.20
C ASN A 25 -16.84 -6.46 -4.18
N PHE A 26 -15.56 -6.26 -4.46
CA PHE A 26 -14.71 -5.51 -3.53
C PHE A 26 -15.13 -4.04 -3.48
N ASN A 27 -15.38 -3.53 -2.27
CA ASN A 27 -15.77 -2.15 -2.06
C ASN A 27 -14.72 -1.46 -1.17
N PRO A 28 -13.83 -0.63 -1.74
CA PRO A 28 -12.80 0.07 -0.98
C PRO A 28 -13.36 0.94 0.15
N LYS A 29 -14.55 1.53 -0.03
CA LYS A 29 -15.21 2.36 1.00
C LYS A 29 -15.64 1.52 2.21
N ARG A 30 -16.17 0.31 1.97
CA ARG A 30 -16.54 -0.62 3.07
C ARG A 30 -15.30 -1.13 3.81
N PHE A 31 -14.23 -1.45 3.08
CA PHE A 31 -12.95 -1.82 3.70
C PHE A 31 -12.44 -0.69 4.60
N ALA A 32 -12.39 0.55 4.10
CA ALA A 32 -11.93 1.70 4.87
C ALA A 32 -12.80 1.98 6.10
N ALA A 33 -14.13 1.80 5.99
CA ALA A 33 -15.06 1.98 7.10
C ALA A 33 -14.87 0.98 8.25
N ALA A 34 -14.23 -0.17 8.01
CA ALA A 34 -13.92 -1.16 9.05
C ALA A 34 -12.58 -0.90 9.77
N ILE A 35 -11.73 0.01 9.27
CA ILE A 35 -10.44 0.33 9.89
C ILE A 35 -10.58 0.83 11.34
N PRO A 36 -11.56 1.69 11.69
CA PRO A 36 -11.75 2.12 13.08
C PRO A 36 -11.99 0.99 14.08
N ASP A 37 -12.52 -0.16 13.63
CA ASP A 37 -12.78 -1.32 14.48
C ASP A 37 -11.52 -2.17 14.76
N MET A 38 -10.42 -1.92 14.05
CA MET A 38 -9.14 -2.58 14.31
C MET A 38 -8.51 -2.08 15.61
N HIS A 39 -7.70 -2.92 16.26
CA HIS A 39 -6.88 -2.49 17.39
C HIS A 39 -6.02 -1.26 17.00
N PRO A 40 -5.93 -0.19 17.82
CA PRO A 40 -5.23 1.06 17.42
C PRO A 40 -3.79 0.87 16.95
N THR A 41 -3.02 -0.01 17.59
CA THR A 41 -1.66 -0.37 17.11
C THR A 41 -1.65 -0.95 15.69
N LEU A 42 -2.67 -1.77 15.35
CA LEU A 42 -2.79 -2.38 14.03
C LEU A 42 -3.24 -1.36 12.99
N GLN A 43 -4.04 -0.35 13.37
CA GLN A 43 -4.33 0.80 12.49
C GLN A 43 -3.03 1.53 12.12
N GLN A 44 -2.13 1.75 13.07
CA GLN A 44 -0.83 2.36 12.81
C GLN A 44 0.07 1.46 11.95
N SER A 45 0.05 0.14 12.16
CA SER A 45 0.75 -0.81 11.29
C SER A 45 0.19 -0.81 9.87
N LEU A 46 -1.13 -0.75 9.70
CA LEU A 46 -1.77 -0.64 8.39
C LEU A 46 -1.36 0.65 7.69
N TYR A 47 -1.29 1.78 8.40
CA TYR A 47 -0.82 3.03 7.81
C TYR A 47 0.63 2.95 7.34
N ARG A 48 1.52 2.31 8.12
CA ARG A 48 2.91 2.03 7.69
C ARG A 48 2.94 1.17 6.43
N LEU A 49 2.12 0.12 6.38
CA LEU A 49 1.98 -0.72 5.18
C LEU A 49 1.54 0.11 3.96
N ILE A 50 0.53 0.97 4.11
CA ILE A 50 0.04 1.85 3.04
C ILE A 50 1.16 2.77 2.55
N ARG A 51 1.97 3.35 3.44
CA ARG A 51 3.12 4.19 3.04
C ARG A 51 4.14 3.42 2.21
N GLU A 52 4.48 2.19 2.59
CA GLU A 52 5.40 1.35 1.81
C GLU A 52 4.81 0.98 0.44
N CYS A 53 3.51 0.71 0.37
CA CYS A 53 2.82 0.49 -0.90
C CYS A 53 2.91 1.73 -1.82
N ILE A 54 2.63 2.93 -1.28
CA ILE A 54 2.71 4.19 -2.04
C ILE A 54 4.15 4.45 -2.52
N LYS A 55 5.15 4.20 -1.67
CA LYS A 55 6.57 4.33 -2.06
C LYS A 55 6.92 3.45 -3.26
N VAL A 56 6.49 2.20 -3.25
CA VAL A 56 6.67 1.27 -4.38
C VAL A 56 5.88 1.70 -5.63
N MET A 57 4.73 2.36 -5.46
CA MET A 57 3.94 2.91 -6.56
C MET A 57 4.54 4.19 -7.14
N ALA A 58 5.29 4.96 -6.36
CA ALA A 58 5.97 6.18 -6.77
C ALA A 58 7.33 5.94 -7.46
N ASP A 59 7.82 4.70 -7.47
CA ASP A 59 9.15 4.34 -7.97
C ASP A 59 9.26 4.44 -9.51
N ASP A 60 10.03 5.41 -9.99
CA ASP A 60 10.30 5.67 -11.41
C ASP A 60 11.04 4.52 -12.12
N SER A 61 11.66 3.58 -11.39
CA SER A 61 12.34 2.43 -12.00
C SER A 61 11.38 1.39 -12.56
N ARG A 62 10.10 1.46 -12.23
CA ARG A 62 9.06 0.55 -12.72
C ARG A 62 8.45 1.03 -14.03
N ARG A 63 8.03 0.09 -14.88
CA ARG A 63 7.26 0.40 -16.08
C ARG A 63 5.79 0.64 -15.73
N TYR A 64 5.27 1.80 -16.10
CA TYR A 64 3.86 2.17 -16.01
C TYR A 64 3.22 2.25 -17.40
N ASP A 65 1.94 1.92 -17.49
CA ASP A 65 1.11 2.15 -18.67
C ASP A 65 -0.05 3.08 -18.32
N ASP A 66 -0.86 3.44 -19.31
CA ASP A 66 -1.88 4.47 -19.13
C ASP A 66 -2.94 4.11 -18.06
N ARG A 67 -3.10 2.81 -17.73
CA ARG A 67 -4.05 2.36 -16.70
C ARG A 67 -3.59 2.69 -15.28
N ASN A 68 -2.28 2.82 -15.06
CA ASN A 68 -1.68 3.06 -13.74
C ASN A 68 -0.84 4.34 -13.67
N ARG A 69 -0.74 5.11 -14.75
CA ARG A 69 -0.02 6.39 -14.79
C ARG A 69 -0.57 7.40 -13.78
N ALA A 70 -1.90 7.54 -13.69
CA ALA A 70 -2.50 8.52 -12.78
C ALA A 70 -2.16 8.23 -11.31
N SER A 71 -2.29 6.97 -10.87
CA SER A 71 -1.98 6.58 -9.50
C SER A 71 -0.47 6.62 -9.20
N HIS A 72 0.38 6.45 -10.20
CA HIS A 72 1.83 6.66 -10.07
C HIS A 72 2.17 8.13 -9.79
N GLU A 73 1.64 9.07 -10.58
CA GLU A 73 1.90 10.51 -10.37
C GLU A 73 1.36 11.01 -9.03
N GLU A 74 0.16 10.55 -8.63
CA GLU A 74 -0.37 10.83 -7.29
C GLU A 74 0.52 10.26 -6.19
N ALA A 75 1.00 9.03 -6.35
CA ALA A 75 1.91 8.41 -5.38
C ALA A 75 3.21 9.23 -5.24
N LYS A 76 3.77 9.75 -6.34
CA LYS A 76 4.95 10.64 -6.31
C LYS A 76 4.68 11.91 -5.54
N ALA A 77 3.57 12.58 -5.81
CA ALA A 77 3.17 13.79 -5.09
C ALA A 77 2.99 13.55 -3.58
N ILE A 78 2.38 12.42 -3.21
CA ILE A 78 2.23 12.02 -1.80
C ILE A 78 3.60 11.80 -1.16
N MET A 79 4.50 11.06 -1.82
CA MET A 79 5.84 10.80 -1.26
C MET A 79 6.66 12.08 -1.12
N GLU A 80 6.62 12.98 -2.11
CA GLU A 80 7.30 14.29 -2.01
C GLU A 80 6.78 15.12 -0.83
N TYR A 81 5.47 15.13 -0.60
CA TYR A 81 4.88 15.80 0.56
C TYR A 81 5.33 15.15 1.87
N LEU A 82 5.28 13.82 1.97
CA LEU A 82 5.67 13.09 3.18
C LEU A 82 7.15 13.21 3.50
N ASP A 83 8.02 13.34 2.50
CA ASP A 83 9.45 13.57 2.72
C ASP A 83 9.72 14.96 3.34
N LYS A 84 8.89 15.97 3.00
CA LYS A 84 9.02 17.34 3.53
C LYS A 84 8.27 17.57 4.84
N HIS A 85 7.13 16.91 5.03
CA HIS A 85 6.16 17.23 6.09
C HIS A 85 5.72 16.03 6.92
N GLY A 86 6.20 14.83 6.62
CA GLY A 86 5.80 13.60 7.29
C GLY A 86 6.25 13.55 8.75
N TYR A 87 5.44 12.89 9.58
CA TYR A 87 5.79 12.58 10.96
C TYR A 87 6.52 11.24 11.06
N ASN A 88 7.41 11.12 12.05
CA ASN A 88 7.98 9.83 12.44
C ASN A 88 6.89 8.94 13.07
N ILE A 89 6.82 7.69 12.64
CA ILE A 89 5.84 6.71 13.09
C ILE A 89 6.62 5.51 13.61
N PRO A 90 6.94 5.49 14.92
CA PRO A 90 7.87 4.51 15.48
C PRO A 90 7.34 3.08 15.29
N LEU A 91 8.25 2.16 15.00
CA LEU A 91 8.00 0.74 15.21
C LEU A 91 7.89 0.49 16.73
N ARG A 92 7.02 -0.45 17.11
CA ARG A 92 7.00 -0.94 18.49
C ARG A 92 8.23 -1.80 18.76
#